data_AF-A0A6V7IFA6-F1
#
_entry.id   AF-A0A6V7IFA6-F1
#
_cell.length_a   1.000
_cell.length_b   1.000
_cell.length_c   1.000
_cell.angle_alpha   90.00
_cell.angle_beta   90.00
_cell.angle_gamma   90.00
#
_symmetry.space_group_name_H-M   'P 1'
#
loop_
_entity.id
_entity.type
_entity.pdbx_description
1 polymer ?
#
loop_
_entity_poly.entity_id
_entity_poly.type
_entity_poly.pdbx_seq_one_letter_code
_entity_poly.pdbx_strand_id
1 'polypeptide(L)' 'CFEIDAQFPNDHTVTIQVWDYDATSSDDLIGETKIDIENRYYSNHRGHC' A
#
# COMPACT_ATOMS: atom_id res chain seq x y z
N CYS A 1 -10.59 10.06 20.54
CA CYS A 1 -10.75 9.47 19.20
C CYS A 1 -10.08 10.44 18.23
N PHE A 2 -9.25 9.95 17.32
CA PHE A 2 -8.63 10.77 16.28
C PHE A 2 -9.14 10.25 14.95
N GLU A 3 -9.77 11.13 14.18
CA GLU A 3 -10.42 10.83 12.92
C GLU A 3 -9.91 11.84 11.89
N ILE A 4 -9.55 11.37 10.71
CA ILE A 4 -9.09 12.22 9.61
C ILE A 4 -10.05 12.02 8.45
N ASP A 5 -10.60 13.12 7.95
CA ASP A 5 -11.35 13.14 6.70
C ASP A 5 -10.38 12.98 5.52
N ALA A 6 -10.64 12.00 4.67
CA ALA A 6 -9.89 11.75 3.45
C ALA A 6 -10.85 11.42 2.30
N GLN A 7 -10.46 11.81 1.08
CA GLN A 7 -11.14 11.45 -0.15
C GLN A 7 -10.29 10.45 -0.93
N PHE A 8 -10.93 9.51 -1.62
CA PHE A 8 -10.18 8.59 -2.47
C PHE A 8 -9.45 9.37 -3.58
N PRO A 9 -8.16 9.10 -3.79
CA PRO A 9 -7.44 9.63 -4.94
C PRO A 9 -8.05 9.12 -6.24
N ASN A 10 -7.96 9.91 -7.32
CA ASN A 10 -8.42 9.48 -8.65
C ASN A 10 -7.67 8.22 -9.14
N ASP A 11 -6.44 8.01 -8.66
CA ASP A 11 -5.70 6.76 -8.82
C ASP A 11 -5.77 5.97 -7.52
N HIS A 12 -6.54 4.89 -7.53
CA HIS A 12 -6.80 4.01 -6.39
C HIS A 12 -5.77 2.87 -6.27
N THR A 13 -4.68 2.91 -7.03
CA THR A 13 -3.63 1.89 -6.93
C THR A 13 -2.49 2.37 -6.04
N VAL A 14 -2.27 1.66 -4.93
CA VAL A 14 -1.09 1.82 -4.08
C VAL A 14 -0.08 0.74 -4.43
N THR A 15 1.13 1.16 -4.79
CA THR A 15 2.26 0.27 -5.03
C THR A 15 3.11 0.17 -3.77
N ILE A 16 3.30 -1.04 -3.25
CA ILE A 16 4.21 -1.33 -2.14
C ILE A 16 5.40 -2.10 -2.68
N GLN A 17 6.60 -1.60 -2.42
CA GLN A 17 7.86 -2.23 -2.80
C GLN A 17 8.65 -2.61 -1.54
N VAL A 18 9.27 -3.80 -1.59
CA VAL A 18 10.18 -4.27 -0.56
C VAL A 18 11.57 -4.30 -1.17
N TRP A 19 12.50 -3.61 -0.54
CA TRP A 19 13.88 -3.48 -0.94
C TRP A 19 14.77 -4.13 0.12
N ASP A 20 15.84 -4.81 -0.28
CA ASP A 20 16.92 -5.12 0.66
C ASP A 20 17.76 -3.88 0.87
N TYR A 21 18.35 -3.77 2.06
CA TYR A 21 19.19 -2.64 2.40
C TYR A 21 20.65 -3.06 2.37
N ASP A 22 21.45 -2.29 1.62
CA ASP A 22 22.89 -2.48 1.50
C ASP A 22 23.67 -1.27 2.06
N ALA A 23 24.67 -1.54 2.90
CA ALA A 23 25.44 -0.48 3.54
C ALA A 23 26.46 0.21 2.61
N THR A 24 26.90 -0.48 1.55
CA THR A 24 27.99 -0.04 0.68
C THR A 24 27.71 -0.20 -0.81
N SER A 25 26.60 -0.83 -1.18
CA SER A 25 26.10 -1.01 -2.54
C SER A 25 24.72 -0.36 -2.67
N SER A 26 24.14 -0.42 -3.87
CA SER A 26 22.76 -0.01 -4.08
C SER A 26 21.81 -1.08 -3.56
N ASP A 27 20.73 -0.64 -2.91
CA ASP A 27 19.60 -1.49 -2.52
C ASP A 27 18.97 -2.19 -3.75
N ASP A 28 18.64 -3.48 -3.60
CA ASP A 28 17.99 -4.31 -4.61
C ASP A 28 16.49 -4.48 -4.31
N LEU A 29 15.67 -4.42 -5.36
CA LEU A 29 14.23 -4.67 -5.25
C LEU A 29 13.99 -6.18 -5.07
N ILE A 30 13.52 -6.58 -3.89
CA ILE A 30 13.09 -7.96 -3.61
C ILE A 30 11.76 -8.25 -4.31
N GLY A 31 10.82 -7.30 -4.28
CA GLY A 31 9.52 -7.47 -4.91
C GLY A 31 8.57 -6.30 -4.73
N GLU A 32 7.52 -6.32 -5.54
CA GLU A 32 6.48 -5.29 -5.58
C GLU A 32 5.09 -5.96 -5.53
N THR A 33 4.14 -5.30 -4.88
CA THR A 33 2.73 -5.61 -5.03
C THR A 33 1.91 -4.34 -5.24
N LYS A 34 0.78 -4.48 -5.93
CA LYS A 34 -0.15 -3.39 -6.21
C LYS A 34 -1.47 -3.68 -5.53
N ILE A 35 -1.94 -2.71 -4.76
CA ILE A 35 -3.16 -2.81 -3.97
C ILE A 35 -4.13 -1.75 -4.47
N ASP A 36 -5.28 -2.21 -4.93
CA ASP A 36 -6.41 -1.33 -5.20
C ASP A 36 -7.15 -1.03 -3.88
N ILE A 37 -7.10 0.23 -3.45
CA ILE A 37 -7.69 0.68 -2.18
C ILE A 37 -9.21 0.81 -2.25
N GLU A 38 -9.79 1.04 -3.43
CA GLU A 38 -11.24 1.06 -3.61
C GLU A 38 -11.79 -0.35 -3.44
N ASN A 39 -11.17 -1.34 -4.09
CA ASN A 39 -11.54 -2.75 -3.94
C ASN A 39 -11.45 -3.21 -2.48
N ARG A 40 -10.49 -2.70 -1.69
CA ARG A 40 -10.37 -3.04 -0.27
C ARG A 40 -11.43 -2.37 0.61
N TYR A 41 -11.90 -1.18 0.25
CA TYR A 41 -12.96 -0.48 0.98
C TYR A 41 -14.37 -1.04 0.66
N TYR A 42 -14.62 -1.37 -0.61
CA TYR A 42 -15.93 -1.87 -1.07
C TYR A 42 -16.09 -3.40 -0.97
N SER A 43 -15.01 -4.15 -0.76
CA SER A 43 -15.11 -5.60 -0.54
C SER A 43 -15.86 -5.94 0.76
N ASN A 44 -16.79 -6.89 0.67
CA ASN A 44 -17.48 -7.48 1.83
C ASN A 44 -16.52 -8.27 2.74
N HIS A 45 -15.32 -8.61 2.27
CA HIS A 45 -14.27 -9.26 3.05
C HIS A 45 -13.36 -8.20 3.67
N ARG A 46 -13.93 -7.40 4.58
CA ARG A 46 -13.17 -6.40 5.34
C ARG A 46 -12.14 -7.11 6.22
N GLY A 47 -10.88 -6.72 6.10
CA GLY A 47 -9.89 -7.04 7.12
C GLY A 47 -10.21 -6.26 8.38
N HIS A 48 -11.01 -6.84 9.27
CA HIS A 48 -11.15 -6.32 10.62
C HIS A 48 -9.94 -6.80 11.44
N CYS A 49 -9.29 -5.86 12.13
CA CYS A 49 -8.29 -6.15 13.15
C CYS A 49 -8.93 -6.88 14.34
#